data_AF-A0A1Z5KL88-F1
#
_entry.id   AF-A0A1Z5KL88-F1
#
_cell.length_a   1.000
_cell.length_b   1.000
_cell.length_c   1.000
_cell.angle_alpha   90.00
_cell.angle_beta   90.00
_cell.angle_gamma   90.00
#
_symmetry.space_group_name_H-M   'P 1'
#
loop_
_entity.id
_entity.type
_entity.pdbx_description
1 polymer ?
#
loop_
_entity_poly.entity_id
_entity_poly.type
_entity_poly.pdbx_seq_one_letter_code
_entity_poly.pdbx_strand_id
1 'polypeptide(L)'
;MKIHLFLLLTYCRFVDATIFPLFPRLGCFARFATFRFDIGNQHQYRRYFRDDSAMSLWQTGRYVGAEAIREYVDFVTPKNPLWSSNEQLDVIVKFVQFDRDSNQCQFLALYHYNYEIDESLGTIATNYTVANMVKLFFNTRAYICDVYEGSTCASQLDPPTDCAAQLSALDQAGTNGRVDGNSVGCRILHAVLAEFRSVHCPHISFEPLADFQNQIKCQTEGSLTVLDLFTAEDLEAYDEYAIARGLDPNMGHDWTDGSVRLLA
;
A
#
# COMPACT_ATOMS: atom_id res chain seq x y z
N MET A 1 20.29 42.03 7.98
CA MET A 1 19.25 41.29 7.24
C MET A 1 19.74 39.85 7.03
N LYS A 2 19.59 38.98 8.03
CA LYS A 2 20.02 37.56 8.03
C LYS A 2 19.20 36.77 9.06
N ILE A 3 17.90 36.56 8.80
CA ILE A 3 17.05 35.61 9.56
C ILE A 3 15.96 35.12 8.60
N HIS A 4 16.29 34.26 7.63
CA HIS A 4 15.25 33.50 6.88
C HIS A 4 15.73 32.15 6.32
N LEU A 5 16.99 31.75 6.51
CA LEU A 5 17.51 30.50 5.92
C LEU A 5 17.55 29.30 6.89
N PHE A 6 17.09 29.46 8.13
CA PHE A 6 17.17 28.40 9.16
C PHE A 6 15.86 27.65 9.41
N LEU A 7 14.77 27.98 8.70
CA LEU A 7 13.43 27.41 8.92
C LEU A 7 12.99 26.36 7.89
N LEU A 8 13.76 26.13 6.82
CA LEU A 8 13.39 25.19 5.75
C LEU A 8 14.07 23.82 5.83
N LEU A 9 15.04 23.62 6.72
CA LEU A 9 15.70 22.32 6.92
C LEU A 9 15.14 21.52 8.10
N THR A 10 14.27 22.10 8.91
CA THR A 10 13.66 21.44 10.08
C THR A 10 12.35 20.70 9.74
N TYR A 11 11.72 20.97 8.59
CA TYR A 11 10.46 20.34 8.21
C TYR A 11 10.60 18.96 7.54
N CYS A 12 11.80 18.57 7.08
CA CYS A 12 12.02 17.23 6.49
C CYS A 12 12.42 16.15 7.51
N ARG A 13 12.36 16.42 8.83
CA ARG A 13 12.63 15.41 9.87
C ARG A 13 11.40 14.88 10.61
N PHE A 14 10.21 15.32 10.23
CA PHE A 14 8.96 15.02 10.97
C PHE A 14 7.91 14.24 10.17
N VAL A 15 8.27 13.65 9.01
CA VAL A 15 7.32 12.86 8.20
C VAL A 15 7.64 11.35 8.21
N ASP A 16 8.77 10.94 8.80
CA ASP A 16 9.18 9.54 8.79
C ASP A 16 8.76 8.78 10.06
N ALA A 17 8.00 7.71 9.85
CA ALA A 17 7.80 6.53 10.70
C ALA A 17 6.57 6.39 11.63
N THR A 18 5.77 7.43 11.93
CA THR A 18 4.72 7.29 12.96
C THR A 18 3.27 7.13 12.48
N ILE A 19 2.98 7.23 11.17
CA ILE A 19 1.58 7.28 10.68
C ILE A 19 1.09 5.94 10.10
N PHE A 20 1.94 4.93 9.90
CA PHE A 20 1.60 3.80 9.01
C PHE A 20 1.06 2.51 9.65
N PRO A 21 1.26 2.16 10.94
CA PRO A 21 0.75 0.90 11.46
C PRO A 21 -0.70 0.97 11.97
N LEU A 22 -1.26 2.16 12.24
CA LEU A 22 -2.55 2.33 12.93
C LEU A 22 -3.77 2.52 12.01
N PHE A 23 -3.56 2.51 10.69
CA PHE A 23 -4.60 2.87 9.73
C PHE A 23 -4.68 1.82 8.63
N PRO A 24 -5.58 0.83 8.71
CA PRO A 24 -5.76 -0.11 7.62
C PRO A 24 -6.03 0.64 6.32
N ARG A 25 -6.93 1.64 6.35
CA ARG A 25 -7.25 2.47 5.17
C ARG A 25 -6.07 3.34 4.69
N LEU A 26 -5.42 4.09 5.57
CA LEU A 26 -4.34 5.02 5.19
C LEU A 26 -3.08 4.25 4.81
N GLY A 27 -2.74 3.20 5.57
CA GLY A 27 -1.70 2.24 5.25
C GLY A 27 -1.97 1.57 3.91
N CYS A 28 -3.16 1.02 3.68
CA CYS A 28 -3.55 0.48 2.38
C CYS A 28 -3.38 1.54 1.28
N PHE A 29 -3.95 2.73 1.42
CA PHE A 29 -3.93 3.75 0.38
C PHE A 29 -2.54 4.27 0.09
N ALA A 30 -1.74 4.56 1.12
CA ALA A 30 -0.38 5.05 0.96
C ALA A 30 0.55 3.96 0.40
N ARG A 31 0.38 2.68 0.78
CA ARG A 31 1.06 1.54 0.13
C ARG A 31 0.65 1.41 -1.34
N PHE A 32 -0.64 1.51 -1.62
CA PHE A 32 -1.14 1.46 -3.00
C PHE A 32 -0.61 2.65 -3.83
N ALA A 33 -0.48 3.83 -3.21
CA ALA A 33 0.07 5.01 -3.85
C ALA A 33 1.59 4.90 -4.09
N THR A 34 2.36 4.31 -3.16
CA THR A 34 3.81 4.08 -3.36
C THR A 34 4.10 3.10 -4.49
N PHE A 35 3.19 2.16 -4.73
CA PHE A 35 3.23 1.27 -5.89
C PHE A 35 3.22 2.02 -7.23
N ARG A 36 2.76 3.29 -7.25
CA ARG A 36 2.52 4.06 -8.48
C ARG A 36 1.80 3.21 -9.51
N PHE A 37 0.74 2.54 -9.04
CA PHE A 37 0.00 1.59 -9.85
C PHE A 37 -0.56 2.29 -11.07
N ASP A 38 -0.14 1.83 -12.23
CA ASP A 38 -0.63 2.27 -13.52
C ASP A 38 -0.98 1.02 -14.32
N ILE A 39 -2.29 0.74 -14.42
CA ILE A 39 -2.77 -0.42 -15.17
C ILE A 39 -2.38 -0.36 -16.66
N GLY A 40 -2.05 0.81 -17.20
CA GLY A 40 -1.52 0.95 -18.56
C GLY A 40 -0.03 0.61 -18.69
N ASN A 41 0.74 0.61 -17.60
CA ASN A 41 2.17 0.38 -17.62
C ASN A 41 2.52 -1.13 -17.58
N GLN A 42 2.39 -1.77 -18.75
CA GLN A 42 2.58 -3.21 -18.90
C GLN A 42 3.96 -3.73 -18.55
N HIS A 43 4.99 -2.89 -18.64
CA HIS A 43 6.35 -3.28 -18.26
C HIS A 43 6.48 -3.58 -16.76
N GLN A 44 5.55 -3.06 -15.96
CA GLN A 44 5.50 -3.26 -14.51
C GLN A 44 4.48 -4.32 -14.09
N TYR A 45 3.87 -5.08 -15.01
CA TYR A 45 2.81 -6.02 -14.64
C TYR A 45 3.24 -7.12 -13.69
N ARG A 46 4.44 -7.66 -13.88
CA ARG A 46 5.02 -8.63 -12.93
C ARG A 46 5.29 -8.03 -11.55
N ARG A 47 5.41 -6.70 -11.46
CA ARG A 47 5.50 -5.98 -10.20
C ARG A 47 4.12 -5.74 -9.60
N TYR A 48 3.13 -5.41 -10.42
CA TYR A 48 1.77 -5.07 -9.96
C TYR A 48 0.91 -6.28 -9.64
N PHE A 49 1.12 -7.39 -10.35
CA PHE A 49 0.27 -8.57 -10.31
C PHE A 49 1.12 -9.82 -10.11
N ARG A 50 0.67 -10.67 -9.19
CA ARG A 50 1.19 -12.01 -8.93
C ARG A 50 0.40 -13.04 -9.73
N ASP A 51 0.84 -14.29 -9.72
CA ASP A 51 0.15 -15.39 -10.40
C ASP A 51 -1.26 -15.66 -9.83
N ASP A 52 -1.50 -15.29 -8.57
CA ASP A 52 -2.80 -15.40 -7.91
C ASP A 52 -3.64 -14.11 -7.94
N SER A 53 -3.10 -13.01 -8.50
CA SER A 53 -3.86 -11.77 -8.66
C SER A 53 -5.05 -12.00 -9.57
N ALA A 54 -6.19 -11.39 -9.26
CA ALA A 54 -7.38 -11.53 -10.07
C ALA A 54 -8.03 -10.18 -10.39
N MET A 55 -8.42 -10.01 -11.64
CA MET A 55 -9.28 -8.93 -12.10
C MET A 55 -10.62 -9.53 -12.48
N SER A 56 -11.70 -9.06 -11.85
CA SER A 56 -13.06 -9.49 -12.16
C SER A 56 -13.82 -8.33 -12.77
N LEU A 57 -14.34 -8.55 -13.97
CA LEU A 57 -15.08 -7.60 -14.77
C LEU A 57 -16.49 -8.14 -14.97
N TRP A 58 -17.48 -7.28 -14.84
CA TRP A 58 -18.87 -7.68 -14.96
C TRP A 58 -19.19 -8.29 -16.33
N GLN A 59 -18.64 -7.71 -17.40
CA GLN A 59 -18.95 -8.06 -18.78
C GLN A 59 -18.18 -9.29 -19.28
N THR A 60 -16.93 -9.45 -18.86
CA THR A 60 -15.99 -10.40 -19.48
C THR A 60 -15.48 -11.48 -18.53
N GLY A 61 -15.90 -11.45 -17.27
CA GLY A 61 -15.58 -12.49 -16.29
C GLY A 61 -14.30 -12.21 -15.53
N ARG A 62 -13.57 -13.28 -15.17
CA ARG A 62 -12.44 -13.25 -14.23
C ARG A 62 -11.13 -13.63 -14.93
N TYR A 63 -10.11 -12.81 -14.76
CA TYR A 63 -8.76 -12.98 -15.25
C TYR A 63 -7.83 -13.20 -14.06
N VAL A 64 -7.04 -14.28 -14.06
CA VAL A 64 -6.16 -14.65 -12.96
C VAL A 64 -4.72 -14.72 -13.44
N GLY A 65 -3.81 -14.10 -12.69
CA GLY A 65 -2.40 -13.97 -13.03
C GLY A 65 -2.09 -12.74 -13.89
N ALA A 66 -0.85 -12.28 -13.81
CA ALA A 66 -0.39 -11.08 -14.49
C ALA A 66 -0.64 -11.12 -16.02
N GLU A 67 -0.40 -12.27 -16.66
CA GLU A 67 -0.54 -12.41 -18.12
C GLU A 67 -2.02 -12.40 -18.57
N ALA A 68 -2.94 -13.03 -17.85
CA ALA A 68 -4.37 -12.99 -18.19
C ALA A 68 -4.94 -11.58 -18.00
N ILE A 69 -4.52 -10.87 -16.94
CA ILE A 69 -4.89 -9.47 -16.72
C ILE A 69 -4.32 -8.61 -17.85
N ARG A 70 -3.06 -8.86 -18.26
CA ARG A 70 -2.41 -8.15 -19.36
C ARG A 70 -3.14 -8.35 -20.67
N GLU A 71 -3.52 -9.58 -21.01
CA GLU A 71 -4.25 -9.89 -22.23
C GLU A 71 -5.53 -9.04 -22.34
N TYR A 72 -6.30 -8.95 -21.25
CA TYR A 72 -7.48 -8.08 -21.23
C TYR A 72 -7.12 -6.60 -21.42
N VAL A 73 -6.09 -6.10 -20.74
CA VAL A 73 -5.69 -4.70 -20.87
C VAL A 73 -5.13 -4.39 -22.26
N ASP A 74 -4.38 -5.30 -22.86
CA ASP A 74 -3.97 -5.22 -24.27
C ASP A 74 -5.21 -5.13 -25.19
N PHE A 75 -6.26 -5.89 -24.89
CA PHE A 75 -7.51 -5.83 -25.65
C PHE A 75 -8.23 -4.48 -25.54
N VAL A 76 -8.22 -3.80 -24.39
CA VAL A 76 -8.94 -2.53 -24.16
C VAL A 76 -8.08 -1.26 -24.25
N THR A 77 -6.85 -1.38 -24.76
CA THR A 77 -5.91 -0.27 -24.96
C THR A 77 -5.52 -0.14 -26.43
N PRO A 78 -4.91 0.98 -26.89
CA PRO A 78 -4.60 1.23 -28.31
C PRO A 78 -3.59 0.27 -28.92
N LYS A 79 -3.13 -0.74 -28.18
CA LYS A 79 -2.38 -1.88 -28.71
C LYS A 79 -3.27 -2.82 -29.51
N ASN A 80 -4.57 -2.86 -29.21
CA ASN A 80 -5.55 -3.53 -30.03
C ASN A 80 -5.88 -2.65 -31.25
N PRO A 81 -5.72 -3.15 -32.49
CA PRO A 81 -6.07 -2.41 -33.72
C PRO A 81 -7.52 -1.94 -33.80
N LEU A 82 -8.39 -2.41 -32.90
CA LEU A 82 -9.76 -1.93 -32.78
C LEU A 82 -9.84 -0.45 -32.37
N TRP A 83 -8.88 0.04 -31.58
CA TRP A 83 -8.93 1.38 -31.01
C TRP A 83 -7.87 2.27 -31.67
N SER A 84 -8.30 3.40 -32.24
CA SER A 84 -7.38 4.44 -32.71
C SER A 84 -6.87 5.28 -31.54
N SER A 85 -7.70 5.51 -30.52
CA SER A 85 -7.31 6.18 -29.29
C SER A 85 -8.12 5.70 -28.07
N ASN A 86 -7.50 5.81 -26.89
CA ASN A 86 -8.22 5.80 -25.63
C ASN A 86 -7.70 6.95 -24.74
N GLU A 87 -8.60 7.81 -24.29
CA GLU A 87 -8.26 8.90 -23.40
C GLU A 87 -8.87 8.63 -22.03
N GLN A 88 -8.04 8.54 -21.00
CA GLN A 88 -8.52 8.49 -19.63
C GLN A 88 -8.92 9.90 -19.19
N LEU A 89 -10.23 10.14 -19.09
CA LEU A 89 -10.78 11.43 -18.69
C LEU A 89 -10.64 11.64 -17.17
N ASP A 90 -11.00 10.64 -16.37
CA ASP A 90 -10.84 10.65 -14.92
C ASP A 90 -10.66 9.24 -14.34
N VAL A 91 -10.15 9.21 -13.10
CA VAL A 91 -10.09 8.00 -12.27
C VAL A 91 -10.37 8.36 -10.81
N ILE A 92 -11.25 7.58 -10.18
CA ILE A 92 -11.53 7.68 -8.75
C ILE A 92 -11.20 6.34 -8.10
N VAL A 93 -10.20 6.34 -7.20
CA VAL A 93 -9.86 5.16 -6.39
C VAL A 93 -10.41 5.34 -4.99
N LYS A 94 -11.33 4.46 -4.59
CA LYS A 94 -11.91 4.41 -3.25
C LYS A 94 -11.37 3.21 -2.51
N PHE A 95 -10.91 3.41 -1.28
CA PHE A 95 -10.74 2.28 -0.36
C PHE A 95 -12.11 1.70 -0.02
N VAL A 96 -12.24 0.38 -0.11
CA VAL A 96 -13.47 -0.35 0.20
C VAL A 96 -13.37 -0.92 1.61
N GLN A 97 -12.41 -1.81 1.84
CA GLN A 97 -12.22 -2.47 3.12
C GLN A 97 -10.81 -3.04 3.23
N PHE A 98 -10.43 -3.41 4.44
CA PHE A 98 -9.27 -4.25 4.71
C PHE A 98 -9.76 -5.55 5.32
N ASP A 99 -9.43 -6.67 4.70
CA ASP A 99 -9.74 -8.01 5.18
C ASP A 99 -8.57 -8.50 6.03
N ARG A 100 -8.82 -8.69 7.33
CA ARG A 100 -7.79 -9.04 8.32
C ARG A 100 -7.29 -10.47 8.17
N ASP A 101 -8.18 -11.40 7.84
CA ASP A 101 -7.87 -12.83 7.75
C ASP A 101 -6.95 -13.10 6.56
N SER A 102 -7.27 -12.50 5.41
CA SER A 102 -6.45 -12.59 4.20
C SER A 102 -5.37 -11.51 4.11
N ASN A 103 -5.34 -10.56 5.06
CA ASN A 103 -4.42 -9.42 5.11
C ASN A 103 -4.40 -8.58 3.82
N GLN A 104 -5.60 -8.36 3.28
CA GLN A 104 -5.82 -7.84 1.93
C GLN A 104 -6.55 -6.50 1.95
N CYS A 105 -5.94 -5.49 1.34
CA CYS A 105 -6.57 -4.21 1.06
C CYS A 105 -7.48 -4.32 -0.16
N GLN A 106 -8.68 -3.78 -0.08
CA GLN A 106 -9.61 -3.73 -1.20
C GLN A 106 -9.84 -2.29 -1.64
N PHE A 107 -9.71 -2.04 -2.93
CA PHE A 107 -10.02 -0.75 -3.55
C PHE A 107 -11.03 -0.92 -4.68
N LEU A 108 -11.81 0.12 -4.90
CA LEU A 108 -12.69 0.25 -6.05
C LEU A 108 -12.15 1.40 -6.91
N ALA A 109 -11.63 1.08 -8.08
CA ALA A 109 -11.22 2.05 -9.07
C ALA A 109 -12.35 2.22 -10.09
N LEU A 110 -12.84 3.45 -10.22
CA LEU A 110 -13.82 3.87 -11.21
C LEU A 110 -13.07 4.68 -12.25
N TYR A 111 -13.11 4.25 -13.51
CA TYR A 111 -12.46 4.92 -14.61
C TYR A 111 -13.48 5.47 -15.58
N HIS A 112 -13.13 6.59 -16.19
CA HIS A 112 -13.90 7.22 -17.24
C HIS A 112 -13.01 7.37 -18.47
N TYR A 113 -13.38 6.72 -19.56
CA TYR A 113 -12.61 6.71 -20.79
C TYR A 113 -13.42 7.24 -21.96
N ASN A 114 -12.75 7.93 -22.87
CA ASN A 114 -13.22 8.17 -24.22
C ASN A 114 -12.47 7.23 -25.18
N TYR A 115 -13.21 6.46 -25.97
CA TYR A 115 -12.65 5.56 -26.98
C TYR A 115 -12.98 6.06 -28.37
N GLU A 116 -12.02 5.93 -29.27
CA GLU A 116 -12.18 6.15 -30.69
C GLU A 116 -11.87 4.83 -31.42
N ILE A 117 -12.79 4.40 -32.28
CA ILE A 117 -12.64 3.18 -33.07
C ILE A 117 -11.85 3.52 -34.34
N ASP A 118 -10.94 2.63 -34.74
CA ASP A 118 -10.24 2.79 -36.01
C ASP A 118 -11.24 2.79 -37.19
N GLU A 119 -11.26 3.89 -37.95
CA GLU A 119 -12.14 4.09 -39.10
C GLU A 119 -12.00 3.00 -40.18
N SER A 120 -10.81 2.37 -40.27
CA SER A 120 -10.53 1.31 -41.23
C SER A 120 -11.36 0.03 -41.00
N LEU A 121 -11.99 -0.09 -39.82
CA LEU A 121 -12.85 -1.22 -39.47
C LEU A 121 -14.31 -1.05 -39.93
N GLY A 122 -14.63 0.03 -40.64
CA GLY A 122 -15.74 0.03 -41.61
C GLY A 122 -17.10 0.53 -41.13
N THR A 123 -17.20 1.19 -39.98
CA THR A 123 -18.43 1.90 -39.58
C THR A 123 -18.06 3.18 -38.82
N ILE A 124 -18.44 4.33 -39.37
CA ILE A 124 -18.48 5.70 -38.81
C ILE A 124 -17.67 5.86 -37.52
N ALA A 125 -16.61 6.68 -37.51
CA ALA A 125 -15.88 7.04 -36.30
C ALA A 125 -16.87 7.45 -35.19
N THR A 126 -17.10 6.54 -34.25
CA THR A 126 -17.91 6.82 -33.08
C THR A 126 -16.95 6.98 -31.94
N ASN A 127 -16.75 8.23 -31.52
CA ASN A 127 -16.29 8.49 -30.16
C ASN A 127 -17.38 7.99 -29.22
N TYR A 128 -17.01 7.12 -28.30
CA TYR A 128 -17.94 6.70 -27.26
C TYR A 128 -17.24 6.72 -25.91
N THR A 129 -17.99 7.22 -24.94
CA THR A 129 -17.53 7.38 -23.57
C THR A 129 -18.02 6.22 -22.74
N VAL A 130 -17.12 5.59 -21.98
CA VAL A 130 -17.46 4.47 -21.11
C VAL A 130 -16.96 4.70 -19.69
N ALA A 131 -17.72 4.17 -18.73
CA ALA A 131 -17.30 4.04 -17.36
C ALA A 131 -16.92 2.58 -17.06
N ASN A 132 -15.75 2.37 -16.48
CA ASN A 132 -15.28 1.06 -16.05
C ASN A 132 -15.15 1.03 -14.52
N MET A 133 -15.43 -0.13 -13.94
CA MET A 133 -15.31 -0.36 -12.50
C MET A 133 -14.43 -1.58 -12.26
N VAL A 134 -13.36 -1.40 -11.50
CA VAL A 134 -12.38 -2.44 -11.18
C VAL A 134 -12.25 -2.55 -9.67
N LYS A 135 -12.39 -3.77 -9.14
CA LYS A 135 -12.10 -4.06 -7.73
C LYS A 135 -10.67 -4.61 -7.62
N LEU A 136 -9.82 -3.89 -6.91
CA LEU A 136 -8.42 -4.22 -6.71
C LEU A 136 -8.22 -4.84 -5.33
N PHE A 137 -7.42 -5.90 -5.27
CA PHE A 137 -7.10 -6.63 -4.06
C PHE A 137 -5.58 -6.64 -3.87
N PHE A 138 -5.09 -6.07 -2.77
CA PHE A 138 -3.67 -5.90 -2.51
C PHE A 138 -3.25 -6.63 -1.23
N ASN A 139 -2.42 -7.66 -1.36
CA ASN A 139 -1.95 -8.47 -0.23
C ASN A 139 -0.68 -7.83 0.36
N THR A 140 -0.80 -7.34 1.59
CA THR A 140 0.28 -6.58 2.22
C THR A 140 1.41 -7.46 2.76
N ARG A 141 1.12 -8.73 3.11
CA ARG A 141 2.12 -9.72 3.55
C ARG A 141 3.02 -10.13 2.38
N ALA A 142 2.39 -10.44 1.25
CA ALA A 142 3.10 -10.80 0.03
C ALA A 142 4.08 -9.70 -0.38
N TYR A 143 3.64 -8.44 -0.34
CA TYR A 143 4.52 -7.31 -0.62
C TYR A 143 5.76 -7.25 0.28
N ILE A 144 5.60 -7.47 1.59
CA ILE A 144 6.76 -7.51 2.51
C ILE A 144 7.72 -8.63 2.10
N CYS A 145 7.20 -9.81 1.80
CA CYS A 145 8.02 -10.95 1.36
C CYS A 145 8.73 -10.68 0.03
N ASP A 146 8.05 -10.06 -0.93
CA ASP A 146 8.65 -9.70 -2.22
C ASP A 146 9.80 -8.70 -2.03
N VAL A 147 9.67 -7.73 -1.11
CA VAL A 147 10.78 -6.81 -0.79
C VAL A 147 11.91 -7.53 -0.06
N TYR A 148 11.57 -8.44 0.85
CA TYR A 148 12.54 -9.22 1.62
C TYR A 148 13.39 -10.11 0.71
N GLU A 149 12.72 -10.94 -0.11
CA GLU A 149 13.32 -11.95 -0.99
C GLU A 149 13.79 -11.36 -2.33
N GLY A 150 13.34 -10.16 -2.66
CA GLY A 150 13.69 -9.45 -3.88
C GLY A 150 15.10 -8.86 -3.88
N SER A 151 15.53 -8.39 -5.05
CA SER A 151 16.90 -7.92 -5.30
C SER A 151 17.36 -6.78 -4.39
N THR A 152 16.44 -6.02 -3.79
CA THR A 152 16.75 -4.89 -2.92
C THR A 152 17.32 -5.32 -1.57
N CYS A 153 16.75 -6.36 -0.95
CA CYS A 153 17.15 -6.80 0.39
C CYS A 153 17.75 -8.22 0.45
N ALA A 154 17.59 -9.04 -0.59
CA ALA A 154 18.10 -10.41 -0.61
C ALA A 154 19.61 -10.56 -0.36
N SER A 155 20.40 -9.51 -0.63
CA SER A 155 21.86 -9.53 -0.37
C SER A 155 22.23 -9.17 1.08
N GLN A 156 21.28 -8.66 1.87
CA GLN A 156 21.48 -8.20 3.24
C GLN A 156 20.75 -9.04 4.28
N LEU A 157 19.81 -9.87 3.85
CA LEU A 157 18.94 -10.64 4.72
C LEU A 157 19.08 -12.13 4.41
N ASP A 158 19.09 -12.93 5.46
CA ASP A 158 18.94 -14.37 5.31
C ASP A 158 17.48 -14.66 4.91
N PRO A 159 17.22 -15.32 3.77
CA PRO A 159 15.87 -15.59 3.31
C PRO A 159 15.14 -16.46 4.34
N PRO A 160 13.93 -16.06 4.79
CA PRO A 160 13.17 -16.85 5.73
C PRO A 160 12.78 -18.18 5.08
N THR A 161 12.65 -19.22 5.91
CA THR A 161 12.16 -20.53 5.42
C THR A 161 10.71 -20.44 4.92
N ASP A 162 9.92 -19.53 5.50
CA ASP A 162 8.55 -19.21 5.11
C ASP A 162 8.19 -17.79 5.58
N CYS A 163 8.39 -16.80 4.71
CA CYS A 163 8.12 -15.40 5.04
C CYS A 163 6.66 -15.15 5.46
N ALA A 164 5.71 -15.75 4.75
CA ALA A 164 4.28 -15.51 4.97
C ALA A 164 3.81 -16.09 6.31
N ALA A 165 4.29 -17.27 6.68
CA ALA A 165 4.02 -17.86 7.99
C ALA A 165 4.61 -17.02 9.12
N GLN A 166 5.86 -16.55 8.98
CA GLN A 166 6.49 -15.71 10.00
C GLN A 166 5.75 -14.38 10.18
N LEU A 167 5.33 -13.70 9.09
CA LEU A 167 4.50 -12.50 9.20
C LEU A 167 3.11 -12.76 9.80
N SER A 168 2.57 -13.97 9.63
CA SER A 168 1.27 -14.32 10.19
C SER A 168 1.32 -14.59 11.69
N ALA A 169 2.51 -14.90 12.23
CA ALA A 169 2.75 -15.10 13.66
C ALA A 169 2.99 -13.79 14.42
N LEU A 170 3.17 -12.66 13.73
CA LEU A 170 3.40 -11.35 14.34
C LEU A 170 2.09 -10.64 14.63
N ASP A 171 2.09 -9.82 15.68
CA ASP A 171 1.00 -8.89 15.91
C ASP A 171 0.93 -7.84 14.79
N GLN A 172 -0.29 -7.41 14.47
CA GLN A 172 -0.52 -6.44 13.40
C GLN A 172 0.09 -5.06 13.73
N ALA A 173 -0.10 -4.62 14.97
CA ALA A 173 0.62 -3.53 15.62
C ALA A 173 1.42 -4.11 16.79
N GLY A 174 2.46 -3.43 17.30
CA GLY A 174 3.23 -3.97 18.42
C GLY A 174 2.35 -4.22 19.65
N THR A 175 2.80 -5.12 20.54
CA THR A 175 2.13 -5.43 21.81
C THR A 175 1.74 -4.14 22.53
N ASN A 176 0.49 -4.01 22.98
CA ASN A 176 -0.03 -2.81 23.65
C ASN A 176 0.03 -1.51 22.81
N GLY A 177 -0.08 -1.60 21.48
CA GLY A 177 -0.14 -0.42 20.61
C GLY A 177 1.21 0.25 20.39
N ARG A 178 2.30 -0.44 20.70
CA ARG A 178 3.66 0.06 20.54
C ARG A 178 4.01 0.21 19.06
N VAL A 179 4.60 1.34 18.70
CA VAL A 179 4.83 1.74 17.30
C VAL A 179 6.20 1.33 16.77
N ASP A 180 7.13 0.99 17.66
CA ASP A 180 8.50 0.54 17.37
C ASP A 180 8.70 -0.97 17.62
N GLY A 181 7.59 -1.70 17.78
CA GLY A 181 7.59 -3.12 18.15
C GLY A 181 7.75 -4.12 17.00
N ASN A 182 8.00 -5.37 17.38
CA ASN A 182 8.08 -6.54 16.51
C ASN A 182 6.71 -6.89 15.91
N SER A 183 6.34 -6.19 14.84
CA SER A 183 4.99 -6.24 14.26
C SER A 183 5.00 -6.31 12.75
N VAL A 184 3.86 -6.70 12.16
CA VAL A 184 3.60 -6.58 10.73
C VAL A 184 3.63 -5.12 10.29
N GLY A 185 3.06 -4.23 11.11
CA GLY A 185 3.01 -2.78 10.90
C GLY A 185 4.38 -2.14 10.76
N CYS A 186 5.39 -2.58 11.52
CA CYS A 186 6.74 -2.06 11.32
C CYS A 186 7.41 -2.62 10.06
N ARG A 187 7.30 -3.94 9.79
CA ARG A 187 7.92 -4.57 8.62
C ARG A 187 7.40 -4.01 7.31
N ILE A 188 6.12 -3.67 7.25
CA ILE A 188 5.56 -3.06 6.05
C ILE A 188 6.01 -1.63 5.83
N LEU A 189 6.08 -0.81 6.90
CA LEU A 189 6.66 0.52 6.79
C LEU A 189 8.08 0.43 6.23
N HIS A 190 8.90 -0.45 6.79
CA HIS A 190 10.27 -0.59 6.33
C HIS A 190 10.42 -1.30 4.98
N ALA A 191 9.47 -2.14 4.56
CA ALA A 191 9.45 -2.71 3.22
C ALA A 191 9.28 -1.59 2.18
N VAL A 192 8.35 -0.66 2.42
CA VAL A 192 8.17 0.53 1.56
C VAL A 192 9.45 1.36 1.51
N LEU A 193 10.05 1.66 2.67
CA LEU A 193 11.28 2.45 2.71
C LEU A 193 12.47 1.72 2.06
N ALA A 194 12.54 0.39 2.21
CA ALA A 194 13.60 -0.43 1.66
C ALA A 194 13.60 -0.43 0.14
N GLU A 195 12.43 -0.41 -0.53
CA GLU A 195 12.36 -0.28 -2.00
C GLU A 195 13.11 0.95 -2.53
N PHE A 196 13.17 2.04 -1.76
CA PHE A 196 13.88 3.26 -2.15
C PHE A 196 15.31 3.29 -1.63
N ARG A 197 15.54 2.75 -0.43
CA ARG A 197 16.85 2.80 0.25
C ARG A 197 17.09 1.52 1.04
N SER A 198 18.04 0.74 0.57
CA SER A 198 18.36 -0.56 1.14
C SER A 198 18.87 -0.53 2.60
N VAL A 199 19.18 0.65 3.15
CA VAL A 199 19.52 0.85 4.58
C VAL A 199 18.38 0.49 5.55
N HIS A 200 17.14 0.35 5.04
CA HIS A 200 15.99 -0.09 5.83
C HIS A 200 15.77 -1.60 5.83
N CYS A 201 16.51 -2.37 5.02
CA CYS A 201 16.38 -3.84 4.97
C CYS A 201 16.54 -4.52 6.34
N PRO A 202 17.46 -4.11 7.25
CA PRO A 202 17.56 -4.73 8.58
C PRO A 202 16.26 -4.71 9.40
N HIS A 203 15.37 -3.75 9.15
CA HIS A 203 14.12 -3.59 9.89
C HIS A 203 12.96 -4.42 9.37
N ILE A 204 13.09 -5.04 8.19
CA ILE A 204 12.11 -6.02 7.70
C ILE A 204 12.47 -7.47 8.07
N SER A 205 13.69 -7.67 8.61
CA SER A 205 14.21 -8.95 9.07
C SER A 205 13.25 -9.64 10.07
N PHE A 206 13.30 -10.97 10.16
CA PHE A 206 12.70 -11.70 11.27
C PHE A 206 13.67 -11.94 12.43
N GLU A 207 14.96 -11.80 12.15
CA GLU A 207 16.03 -11.88 13.14
C GLU A 207 16.53 -10.48 13.53
N PRO A 208 17.00 -10.29 14.78
CA PRO A 208 17.64 -9.06 15.20
C PRO A 208 18.84 -8.68 14.34
N LEU A 209 18.66 -7.67 13.48
CA LEU A 209 19.73 -7.10 12.66
C LEU A 209 19.93 -5.61 13.00
N ALA A 210 21.19 -5.24 13.19
CA ALA A 210 21.57 -3.86 13.43
C ALA A 210 21.52 -3.05 12.13
N ASP A 211 21.01 -1.83 12.19
CA ASP A 211 21.04 -0.89 11.08
C ASP A 211 22.41 -0.22 10.90
N PHE A 212 22.50 0.73 9.96
CA PHE A 212 23.72 1.49 9.68
C PHE A 212 24.19 2.37 10.86
N GLN A 213 23.37 2.53 11.90
CA GLN A 213 23.68 3.24 13.15
C GLN A 213 23.95 2.26 14.30
N ASN A 214 24.07 0.96 14.00
CA ASN A 214 24.22 -0.11 14.97
C ASN A 214 23.03 -0.24 15.94
N GLN A 215 21.82 0.11 15.49
CA GLN A 215 20.59 0.00 16.27
C GLN A 215 19.72 -1.16 15.77
N ILE A 216 19.15 -1.93 16.71
CA ILE A 216 18.15 -2.96 16.41
C ILE A 216 16.77 -2.31 16.59
N LYS A 217 15.95 -2.29 15.53
CA LYS A 217 14.59 -1.74 15.55
C LYS A 217 13.61 -2.77 15.02
N CYS A 218 12.39 -2.79 15.56
CA CYS A 218 11.28 -3.63 15.13
C CYS A 218 11.47 -5.14 15.29
N GLN A 219 12.32 -5.53 16.26
CA GLN A 219 12.62 -6.92 16.60
C GLN A 219 12.28 -7.26 18.05
N THR A 220 12.07 -6.25 18.89
CA THR A 220 11.63 -6.38 20.29
C THR A 220 10.23 -5.78 20.43
N GLU A 221 9.56 -5.94 21.58
CA GLU A 221 8.20 -5.43 21.78
C GLU A 221 8.04 -3.90 21.65
N GLY A 222 9.12 -3.17 21.39
CA GLY A 222 9.13 -1.72 21.33
C GLY A 222 9.08 -1.10 22.73
N SER A 223 9.53 0.13 22.87
CA SER A 223 9.39 0.90 24.11
C SER A 223 8.51 2.12 23.96
N LEU A 224 8.19 2.51 22.72
CA LEU A 224 7.42 3.70 22.41
C LEU A 224 5.96 3.36 22.19
N THR A 225 5.12 3.99 23.00
CA THR A 225 3.69 4.13 22.75
C THR A 225 3.44 5.40 21.92
N VAL A 226 2.25 5.54 21.35
CA VAL A 226 1.87 6.78 20.66
C VAL A 226 1.85 7.96 21.63
N LEU A 227 1.47 7.76 22.89
CA LEU A 227 1.46 8.82 23.92
C LEU A 227 2.86 9.31 24.28
N ASP A 228 3.91 8.54 23.99
CA ASP A 228 5.30 9.01 24.14
C ASP A 228 5.71 9.97 23.01
N LEU A 229 4.95 10.01 21.90
CA LEU A 229 5.30 10.73 20.68
C LEU A 229 4.32 11.86 20.33
N PHE A 230 3.07 11.78 20.80
CA PHE A 230 1.97 12.68 20.46
C PHE A 230 1.26 13.18 21.71
N THR A 231 0.89 14.46 21.73
CA THR A 231 0.11 15.02 22.84
C THR A 231 -1.36 14.63 22.73
N ALA A 232 -2.12 14.86 23.79
CA ALA A 232 -3.57 14.67 23.75
C ALA A 232 -4.23 15.55 22.67
N GLU A 233 -3.74 16.78 22.46
CA GLU A 233 -4.26 17.67 21.41
C GLU A 233 -3.97 17.13 20.00
N ASP A 234 -2.80 16.52 19.78
CA ASP A 234 -2.48 15.88 18.49
C ASP A 234 -3.44 14.75 18.17
N LEU A 235 -3.76 13.93 19.18
CA LEU A 235 -4.67 12.79 19.04
C LEU A 235 -6.13 13.23 18.86
N GLU A 236 -6.57 14.28 19.57
CA GLU A 236 -7.91 14.85 19.39
C GLU A 236 -8.07 15.46 17.99
N ALA A 237 -7.08 16.19 17.50
CA ALA A 237 -7.09 16.73 16.14
C ALA A 237 -7.12 15.61 15.08
N TYR A 238 -6.45 14.49 15.36
CA TYR A 238 -6.51 13.29 14.53
C TYR A 238 -7.92 12.67 14.54
N ASP A 239 -8.54 12.52 15.71
CA ASP A 239 -9.88 11.96 15.85
C ASP A 239 -10.93 12.82 15.13
N GLU A 240 -10.87 14.14 15.27
CA GLU A 240 -11.71 15.08 14.52
C GLU A 240 -11.54 14.92 13.01
N TYR A 241 -10.30 14.79 12.54
CA TYR A 241 -9.99 14.57 11.13
C TYR A 241 -10.59 13.25 10.62
N ALA A 242 -10.50 12.19 11.42
CA ALA A 242 -11.01 10.86 11.11
C ALA A 242 -12.56 10.87 11.05
N ILE A 243 -13.21 11.42 12.07
CA ILE A 243 -14.67 11.54 12.17
C ILE A 243 -15.22 12.36 11.00
N ALA A 244 -14.58 13.48 10.65
CA ALA A 244 -15.00 14.34 9.54
C ALA A 244 -14.99 13.63 8.16
N ARG A 245 -14.31 12.46 8.04
CA ARG A 245 -14.22 11.65 6.83
C ARG A 245 -14.97 10.32 6.92
N GLY A 246 -15.78 10.14 7.97
CA GLY A 246 -16.49 8.90 8.23
C GLY A 246 -15.56 7.73 8.54
N LEU A 247 -14.45 8.00 9.20
CA LEU A 247 -13.52 6.99 9.72
C LEU A 247 -13.77 6.77 11.21
N ASP A 248 -13.56 5.55 11.69
CA ASP A 248 -13.55 5.24 13.12
C ASP A 248 -12.21 5.67 13.73
N PRO A 249 -12.18 6.64 14.66
CA PRO A 249 -10.94 7.10 15.30
C PRO A 249 -10.26 6.01 16.14
N ASN A 250 -11.01 5.01 16.62
CA ASN A 250 -10.53 3.94 17.49
C ASN A 250 -10.08 2.67 16.74
N MET A 251 -10.03 2.72 15.41
CA MET A 251 -9.68 1.55 14.60
C MET A 251 -8.17 1.24 14.75
N GLY A 252 -7.84 0.16 15.49
CA GLY A 252 -6.47 -0.31 15.69
C GLY A 252 -5.85 0.05 17.04
N HIS A 253 -6.49 0.94 17.82
CA HIS A 253 -6.16 1.28 19.20
C HIS A 253 -7.27 2.16 19.82
N ASP A 254 -7.60 1.98 21.10
CA ASP A 254 -8.47 2.91 21.88
C ASP A 254 -7.60 3.71 22.87
N TRP A 255 -7.36 4.99 22.58
CA TRP A 255 -6.49 5.84 23.42
C TRP A 255 -7.15 6.29 24.73
N THR A 256 -8.46 6.04 24.91
CA THR A 256 -9.23 6.59 26.03
C THR A 256 -9.02 5.84 27.35
N ASP A 257 -8.61 4.57 27.32
CA ASP A 257 -8.32 3.77 28.52
C ASP A 257 -6.92 3.12 28.55
N GLY A 258 -6.10 3.35 27.52
CA GLY A 258 -4.77 2.75 27.39
C GLY A 258 -4.78 1.24 27.18
N SER A 259 -5.96 0.64 26.92
CA SER A 259 -6.09 -0.78 26.62
C SER A 259 -6.16 -1.02 25.11
N VAL A 260 -5.38 -1.99 24.62
CA VAL A 260 -5.58 -2.51 23.27
C VAL A 260 -6.79 -3.43 23.30
N ARG A 261 -7.93 -2.94 22.82
CA ARG A 261 -9.04 -3.81 22.49
C ARG A 261 -8.70 -4.53 21.19
N LEU A 262 -8.29 -5.80 21.31
CA LEU A 262 -8.37 -6.75 20.21
C LEU A 262 -9.85 -6.88 19.85
N LEU A 263 -10.28 -6.20 18.78
CA LEU A 263 -11.59 -6.47 18.19
C LEU A 263 -11.56 -7.90 17.65
N ALA A 264 -12.50 -8.71 18.14
CA ALA A 264 -12.86 -10.01 17.59
C ALA A 264 -13.51 -9.84 16.23
#